data_AF-A0A7C3AT67-F1
#
_entry.id   AF-A0A7C3AT67-F1
#
_cell.length_a   1.000
_cell.length_b   1.000
_cell.length_c   1.000
_cell.angle_alpha   90.00
_cell.angle_beta   90.00
_cell.angle_gamma   90.00
#
_symmetry.space_group_name_H-M   'P 1'
#
loop_
_entity.id
_entity.type
_entity.pdbx_description
1 polymer ?
#
loop_
_entity_poly.entity_id
_entity_poly.type
_entity_poly.pdbx_seq_one_letter_code
_entity_poly.pdbx_strand_id
1 'polypeptide(L)'
;MQISKFRIYKAIIAGGLGIAVAIAIVTNTAIIALVAVIVAIVLAFILERSNKEIVRDERISQISEKAASASFYSVLILGAVASLDTALFRSQLPENVVFVGVIMGYFICLALLLLMCFYLYFSRKL
;
A
#
# COMPACT_ATOMS: atom_id res chain seq x y z
N MET A 1 -13.03 -15.34 14.35
CA MET A 1 -12.53 -14.32 15.30
C MET A 1 -13.59 -13.23 15.44
N GLN A 2 -13.82 -12.66 16.63
CA GLN A 2 -14.75 -11.51 16.76
C GLN A 2 -14.22 -10.32 15.92
N ILE A 3 -15.11 -9.64 15.19
CA ILE A 3 -14.76 -8.55 14.25
C ILE A 3 -13.94 -7.44 14.93
N SER A 4 -14.22 -7.16 16.21
CA SER A 4 -13.49 -6.20 17.04
C SER A 4 -12.01 -6.58 17.22
N LYS A 5 -11.73 -7.86 17.49
CA LYS A 5 -10.37 -8.38 17.65
C LYS A 5 -9.60 -8.34 16.32
N PHE A 6 -10.26 -8.65 15.21
CA PHE A 6 -9.66 -8.56 13.87
C PHE A 6 -9.19 -7.15 13.52
N ARG A 7 -10.00 -6.13 13.82
CA ARG A 7 -9.64 -4.73 13.61
C ARG A 7 -8.41 -4.34 14.45
N ILE A 8 -8.33 -4.80 15.69
CA ILE A 8 -7.19 -4.55 16.58
C ILE A 8 -5.92 -5.21 16.04
N TYR A 9 -5.97 -6.48 15.61
CA TYR A 9 -4.80 -7.15 15.03
C TYR A 9 -4.30 -6.47 13.75
N LYS A 10 -5.20 -6.05 12.84
CA LYS A 10 -4.80 -5.27 11.67
C LYS A 10 -4.14 -3.94 12.06
N ALA A 11 -4.68 -3.25 13.07
CA ALA A 11 -4.08 -2.00 13.56
C ALA A 11 -2.69 -2.22 14.17
N ILE A 12 -2.48 -3.31 14.92
CA ILE A 12 -1.17 -3.66 15.48
C ILE A 12 -0.16 -3.96 14.37
N ILE A 13 -0.53 -4.75 13.36
CA ILE A 13 0.35 -5.05 12.22
C ILE A 13 0.72 -3.77 11.47
N ALA A 14 -0.26 -2.90 11.20
CA ALA A 14 -0.03 -1.63 10.53
C ALA A 14 0.87 -0.68 11.35
N GLY A 15 0.61 -0.57 12.66
CA GLY A 15 1.43 0.22 13.59
C GLY A 15 2.87 -0.29 13.67
N GLY A 16 3.05 -1.61 13.80
CA GLY A 16 4.37 -2.24 13.82
C GLY A 16 5.15 -2.03 12.52
N LEU A 17 4.48 -2.14 11.37
CA LEU A 17 5.10 -1.84 10.07
C LEU A 17 5.54 -0.37 9.99
N GLY A 18 4.70 0.57 10.44
CA GLY A 18 5.05 1.99 10.46
C GLY A 18 6.30 2.30 11.29
N ILE A 19 6.41 1.71 12.48
CA ILE A 19 7.58 1.85 13.35
C ILE A 19 8.83 1.25 12.67
N ALA A 20 8.71 0.05 12.10
CA ALA A 20 9.83 -0.60 11.43
C ALA A 20 10.35 0.20 10.22
N VAL A 21 9.44 0.79 9.43
CA VAL A 21 9.80 1.68 8.32
C VAL A 21 10.46 2.96 8.83
N ALA A 22 9.97 3.56 9.91
CA ALA A 22 10.61 4.74 10.50
C ALA A 22 12.05 4.45 10.96
N ILE A 23 12.28 3.30 11.60
CA ILE A 23 13.62 2.85 11.99
C ILE A 23 14.51 2.61 10.77
N ALA A 24 13.98 2.01 9.70
CA ALA A 24 14.73 1.79 8.47
C ALA A 24 15.19 3.09 7.80
N ILE A 25 14.35 4.14 7.86
CA ILE A 25 14.70 5.48 7.37
C ILE A 25 15.84 6.08 8.20
N VAL A 26 15.73 6.05 9.53
CA VAL A 26 16.76 6.63 10.43
C VAL A 26 18.10 5.90 10.30
N THR A 27 18.07 4.58 10.09
CA THR A 27 19.29 3.77 9.95
C THR A 27 19.85 3.75 8.52
N ASN A 28 19.14 4.35 7.55
CA ASN A 28 19.47 4.33 6.11
C ASN A 28 19.69 2.90 5.56
N THR A 29 18.95 1.91 6.10
CA THR A 29 19.06 0.51 5.70
C THR A 29 17.76 0.03 5.05
N ALA A 30 17.73 0.02 3.72
CA ALA A 30 16.56 -0.42 2.95
C ALA A 30 16.16 -1.89 3.20
N ILE A 31 17.11 -2.72 3.63
CA ILE A 31 16.89 -4.15 3.90
C ILE A 31 15.90 -4.35 5.05
N ILE A 32 15.96 -3.51 6.09
CA ILE A 32 15.08 -3.61 7.27
C ILE A 32 13.62 -3.32 6.87
N ALA A 33 13.41 -2.29 6.04
CA ALA A 33 12.08 -1.98 5.51
C ALA A 33 11.51 -3.13 4.68
N LEU A 34 12.35 -3.72 3.80
CA LEU A 34 11.92 -4.81 2.92
C LEU A 34 11.51 -6.06 3.70
N VAL A 35 12.29 -6.46 4.70
CA VAL A 35 11.94 -7.58 5.58
C VAL A 35 10.67 -7.29 6.38
N ALA A 36 10.52 -6.08 6.94
CA ALA A 36 9.33 -5.70 7.70
C ALA A 36 8.06 -5.76 6.85
N VAL A 37 8.12 -5.31 5.59
CA VAL A 37 7.00 -5.39 4.64
C VAL A 37 6.61 -6.85 4.37
N ILE A 38 7.59 -7.73 4.10
CA ILE A 38 7.32 -9.15 3.86
C ILE A 38 6.64 -9.79 5.07
N VAL A 39 7.15 -9.55 6.28
CA VAL A 39 6.58 -10.10 7.52
C VAL A 39 5.15 -9.59 7.73
N ALA A 40 4.91 -8.29 7.52
CA ALA A 40 3.57 -7.71 7.64
C ALA A 40 2.58 -8.32 6.63
N ILE A 41 3.00 -8.56 5.39
CA ILE A 41 2.18 -9.21 4.36
C ILE A 41 1.83 -10.64 4.78
N VAL A 42 2.81 -11.42 5.24
CA VAL A 42 2.58 -12.81 5.68
C VAL A 42 1.60 -12.86 6.86
N LEU A 43 1.79 -11.99 7.86
CA LEU A 43 0.89 -11.88 9.01
C LEU A 43 -0.52 -11.49 8.59
N ALA A 44 -0.66 -10.50 7.69
CA ALA A 44 -1.95 -10.09 7.16
C ALA A 44 -2.66 -11.23 6.41
N PHE A 45 -1.91 -12.00 5.61
CA PHE A 45 -2.44 -13.12 4.85
C PHE A 45 -2.94 -14.25 5.75
N ILE A 46 -2.18 -14.60 6.80
CA ILE A 46 -2.60 -15.61 7.78
C ILE A 46 -3.88 -15.16 8.51
N LEU A 47 -3.92 -13.89 8.93
CA LEU A 47 -5.06 -13.30 9.61
C LEU A 47 -6.33 -13.32 8.75
N GLU A 48 -6.18 -13.02 7.46
CA GLU A 48 -7.27 -13.01 6.49
C GLU A 48 -7.76 -14.42 6.16
N ARG A 49 -6.83 -15.39 6.02
CA ARG A 49 -7.16 -16.81 5.82
C ARG A 49 -7.97 -17.38 6.99
N SER A 50 -7.60 -17.03 8.23
CA SER A 50 -8.33 -17.46 9.43
C SER A 50 -9.74 -16.83 9.55
N ASN A 51 -10.02 -15.74 8.83
CA ASN A 51 -11.29 -15.03 8.92
C ASN A 51 -12.23 -15.28 7.72
N LYS A 52 -11.71 -15.82 6.61
CA LYS A 52 -12.50 -16.24 5.42
C LYS A 52 -13.59 -17.27 5.74
N GLU A 53 -13.46 -18.02 6.82
CA GLU A 53 -14.41 -19.04 7.24
C GLU A 53 -15.66 -18.48 7.94
N ILE A 54 -15.62 -17.22 8.40
CA ILE A 54 -16.65 -16.64 9.28
C ILE A 54 -17.45 -15.52 8.59
N VAL A 55 -16.95 -14.97 7.47
CA VAL A 55 -17.51 -13.76 6.85
C VAL A 55 -17.72 -13.97 5.34
N ARG A 56 -18.68 -14.82 4.97
CA ARG A 56 -19.32 -14.76 3.65
C ARG A 56 -20.66 -14.07 3.78
N ASP A 57 -20.61 -12.74 3.86
CA ASP A 57 -21.76 -11.91 3.57
C ASP A 57 -21.37 -11.04 2.37
N GLU A 58 -22.07 -11.20 1.25
CA GLU A 58 -21.70 -10.59 -0.04
C GLU A 58 -21.59 -9.06 0.05
N ARG A 59 -22.39 -8.43 0.92
CA ARG A 59 -22.31 -6.98 1.18
C ARG A 59 -21.00 -6.55 1.81
N ILE A 60 -20.44 -7.34 2.73
CA ILE A 60 -19.15 -7.00 3.37
C ILE A 60 -18.03 -7.10 2.35
N SER A 61 -18.10 -8.08 1.44
CA SER A 61 -17.14 -8.21 0.34
C SER A 61 -17.15 -6.97 -0.55
N GLN A 62 -18.33 -6.53 -1.01
CA GLN A 62 -18.47 -5.35 -1.85
C GLN A 62 -18.01 -4.06 -1.16
N ILE A 63 -18.31 -3.88 0.13
CA ILE A 63 -17.83 -2.71 0.90
C ILE A 63 -16.30 -2.74 1.00
N SER A 64 -15.70 -3.91 1.25
CA SER A 64 -14.24 -4.03 1.35
C SER A 64 -13.54 -3.72 0.04
N GLU A 65 -14.11 -4.13 -1.09
CA GLU A 65 -13.57 -3.88 -2.43
C GLU A 65 -13.65 -2.38 -2.78
N LYS A 66 -14.77 -1.74 -2.45
CA LYS A 66 -14.95 -0.30 -2.64
C LYS A 66 -14.01 0.53 -1.73
N ALA A 67 -13.76 0.06 -0.50
CA ALA A 67 -12.80 0.70 0.40
C ALA A 67 -11.34 0.48 -0.04
N ALA A 68 -11.02 -0.72 -0.55
CA ALA A 68 -9.68 -1.05 -1.05
C ALA A 68 -9.34 -0.22 -2.29
N SER A 69 -10.27 -0.10 -3.24
CA SER A 69 -10.11 0.76 -4.41
C SER A 69 -9.94 2.23 -4.03
N ALA A 70 -10.79 2.77 -3.13
CA ALA A 70 -10.64 4.14 -2.64
C ALA A 70 -9.27 4.39 -1.98
N SER A 71 -8.80 3.43 -1.16
CA SER A 71 -7.49 3.50 -0.52
C SER A 71 -6.36 3.49 -1.56
N PHE A 72 -6.45 2.60 -2.55
CA PHE A 72 -5.46 2.50 -3.63
C PHE A 72 -5.37 3.80 -4.44
N TYR A 73 -6.50 4.38 -4.82
CA TYR A 73 -6.54 5.68 -5.51
C TYR A 73 -5.95 6.79 -4.64
N SER A 74 -6.27 6.85 -3.34
CA SER A 74 -5.70 7.88 -2.45
C SER A 74 -4.18 7.80 -2.35
N VAL A 75 -3.62 6.59 -2.28
CA VAL A 75 -2.16 6.37 -2.22
C VAL A 75 -1.51 6.77 -3.55
N LEU A 76 -2.12 6.41 -4.68
CA LEU A 76 -1.60 6.81 -6.00
C LEU A 76 -1.62 8.33 -6.19
N ILE A 77 -2.70 9.00 -5.79
CA ILE A 77 -2.82 10.46 -5.91
C ILE A 77 -1.79 11.14 -5.00
N LEU A 78 -1.70 10.75 -3.73
CA LEU A 78 -0.72 11.33 -2.79
C LEU A 78 0.72 11.06 -3.24
N GLY A 79 1.01 9.86 -3.71
CA GLY A 79 2.32 9.52 -4.28
C GLY A 79 2.63 10.34 -5.52
N ALA A 80 1.64 10.56 -6.40
CA ALA A 80 1.83 11.33 -7.62
C ALA A 80 2.15 12.79 -7.30
N VAL A 81 1.40 13.39 -6.37
CA VAL A 81 1.66 14.75 -5.87
C VAL A 81 3.07 14.82 -5.27
N ALA A 82 3.44 13.89 -4.38
CA ALA A 82 4.78 13.87 -3.80
C ALA A 82 5.88 13.73 -4.86
N SER A 83 5.69 12.88 -5.88
CA SER A 83 6.65 12.75 -6.97
C SER A 83 6.77 14.03 -7.82
N LEU A 84 5.66 14.72 -8.08
CA LEU A 84 5.64 16.00 -8.78
C LEU A 84 6.33 17.10 -7.96
N ASP A 85 6.08 17.16 -6.66
CA ASP A 85 6.72 18.12 -5.76
C ASP A 85 8.24 17.93 -5.78
N THR A 86 8.73 16.68 -5.69
CA THR A 86 10.18 16.42 -5.79
C THR A 86 10.79 16.83 -7.13
N ALA A 87 10.02 16.76 -8.23
CA ALA A 87 10.48 17.19 -9.55
C ALA A 87 10.49 18.73 -9.69
N LEU A 88 9.49 19.42 -9.14
CA LEU A 88 9.37 20.88 -9.17
C LEU A 88 10.43 21.56 -8.29
N PHE A 89 10.68 21.02 -7.09
CA PHE A 89 11.66 21.56 -6.15
C PHE A 89 13.06 20.94 -6.32
N ARG A 90 13.35 20.37 -7.49
CA ARG A 90 14.62 19.68 -7.79
C ARG A 90 15.86 20.55 -7.50
N SER A 91 15.77 21.87 -7.66
CA SER A 91 16.87 22.80 -7.41
C SER A 91 17.18 23.06 -5.93
N GLN A 92 16.25 22.72 -5.03
CA GLN A 92 16.36 22.97 -3.58
C GLN A 92 16.54 21.67 -2.77
N LEU A 93 16.42 20.51 -3.43
CA LEU A 93 16.45 19.20 -2.80
C LEU A 93 17.79 18.49 -3.09
N PRO A 94 18.31 17.69 -2.14
CA PRO A 94 19.49 16.86 -2.39
C PRO A 94 19.20 15.84 -3.51
N GLU A 95 20.21 15.55 -4.34
CA GLU A 95 20.08 14.67 -5.53
C GLU A 95 19.47 13.30 -5.21
N ASN A 96 19.79 12.75 -4.03
CA ASN A 96 19.25 11.47 -3.56
C ASN A 96 17.71 11.49 -3.44
N VAL A 97 17.14 12.59 -2.94
CA VAL A 97 15.69 12.72 -2.75
C VAL A 97 14.99 12.90 -4.10
N VAL A 98 15.60 13.66 -5.01
CA VAL A 98 15.11 13.84 -6.37
C VAL A 98 15.09 12.49 -7.11
N PHE A 99 16.16 11.70 -6.98
CA PHE A 99 16.25 10.39 -7.61
C PHE A 99 15.14 9.43 -7.13
N VAL A 100 14.90 9.38 -5.82
CA VAL A 100 13.81 8.57 -5.23
C VAL A 100 12.45 9.05 -5.73
N GLY A 101 12.21 10.37 -5.77
CA GLY A 101 10.98 10.95 -6.25
C GLY A 101 10.66 10.61 -7.70
N VAL A 102 11.67 10.65 -8.57
CA VAL A 102 11.54 10.27 -9.99
C VAL A 102 11.22 8.78 -10.15
N ILE A 103 11.93 7.90 -9.43
CA ILE A 103 11.65 6.45 -9.45
C ILE A 103 10.23 6.17 -8.97
N MET A 104 9.82 6.82 -7.87
CA MET A 104 8.48 6.66 -7.32
C MET A 104 7.41 7.09 -8.34
N GLY A 105 7.63 8.19 -9.06
CA GLY A 105 6.77 8.63 -10.16
C GLY A 105 6.61 7.58 -11.26
N TYR A 106 7.70 6.94 -11.69
CA TYR A 106 7.65 5.83 -12.66
C TYR A 106 6.83 4.63 -12.14
N PHE A 107 7.01 4.26 -10.87
CA PHE A 107 6.22 3.18 -10.26
C PHE A 107 4.73 3.49 -10.22
N ILE A 108 4.36 4.74 -9.92
CA ILE A 108 2.96 5.17 -9.88
C ILE A 108 2.33 5.13 -11.28
N CYS A 109 3.06 5.61 -12.29
CA CYS A 109 2.63 5.50 -13.69
C CYS A 109 2.43 4.05 -14.11
N LEU A 110 3.35 3.15 -13.73
CA LEU A 110 3.23 1.71 -14.00
C LEU A 110 2.03 1.10 -13.26
N ALA A 111 1.81 1.48 -12.01
CA ALA A 111 0.66 1.01 -11.22
C ALA A 111 -0.68 1.47 -11.82
N LEU A 112 -0.76 2.70 -12.33
CA LEU A 112 -1.93 3.21 -13.05
C LEU A 112 -2.17 2.44 -14.35
N LEU A 113 -1.12 2.15 -15.12
CA LEU A 113 -1.23 1.34 -16.33
C LEU A 113 -1.73 -0.07 -16.03
N LEU A 114 -1.17 -0.73 -15.00
CA LEU A 114 -1.64 -2.04 -14.56
C LEU A 114 -3.10 -2.00 -14.09
N LEU A 115 -3.48 -0.98 -13.34
CA LEU A 115 -4.86 -0.79 -12.90
C LEU A 115 -5.81 -0.66 -14.10
N MET A 116 -5.40 0.12 -15.12
CA MET A 116 -6.17 0.27 -16.36
C MET A 116 -6.27 -1.05 -17.13
N CYS A 117 -5.18 -1.81 -17.23
CA CYS A 117 -5.18 -3.14 -17.84
C CYS A 117 -6.11 -4.11 -17.11
N PHE A 118 -6.06 -4.15 -15.78
CA PHE A 118 -6.97 -4.98 -14.97
C PHE A 118 -8.42 -4.56 -15.15
N TYR A 119 -8.69 -3.26 -15.13
CA TYR A 119 -10.03 -2.73 -15.34
C TYR A 119 -10.59 -3.13 -16.72
N LEU A 120 -9.79 -2.99 -17.78
CA LEU A 120 -10.13 -3.43 -19.13
C LEU A 120 -10.36 -4.95 -19.21
N TYR A 121 -9.51 -5.75 -18.57
CA TYR A 121 -9.64 -7.19 -18.56
C TYR A 121 -10.94 -7.65 -17.88
N PHE A 122 -11.22 -7.13 -16.68
CA PHE A 122 -12.42 -7.48 -15.92
C PHE A 122 -13.70 -6.91 -16.57
N SER A 123 -13.65 -5.68 -17.10
CA SER A 123 -14.78 -5.07 -17.81
C SER A 123 -15.14 -5.80 -19.11
N ARG A 124 -14.22 -6.56 -19.71
CA ARG A 124 -14.49 -7.41 -20.88
C ARG A 124 -15.00 -8.81 -20.53
N LYS A 125 -14.90 -9.20 -19.26
CA LYS A 125 -15.20 -10.55 -18.78
C LYS A 125 -16.52 -10.61 -17.99
N LEU A 126 -17.00 -9.47 -17.50
CA LEU A 126 -18.37 -9.22 -17.03
C LEU A 126 -19.30 -8.94 -18.21
#